data_AF-A0A9P8QG49-F1
#
_entry.id   AF-A0A9P8QG49-F1
#
_cell.length_a   1.000
_cell.length_b   1.000
_cell.length_c   1.000
_cell.angle_alpha   90.00
_cell.angle_beta   90.00
_cell.angle_gamma   90.00
#
_symmetry.space_group_name_H-M   'P 1'
#
loop_
_entity.id
_entity.type
_entity.pdbx_description
1 polymer ?
#
loop_
_entity_poly.entity_id
_entity_poly.type
_entity_poly.pdbx_seq_one_letter_code
_entity_poly.pdbx_strand_id
1 'polypeptide(L)'
;MQRHPGLAAWLLLLAVPLRSLCLIIAGDGWQPALSGQHRLASPAASRPQAPFGPPFPRRPGSRPAGFIALGDSYSAGIGTGLFNGTEDDCRHGHHAYPMLVQDDLKRGQGDGDGDGDGDGPTFQFLSCTGSTIDDVLAGAERSQIDQFNTTSTADFALLSIGGNDLGFFDIMNSCIFRFYSFYSGTCEDALRRADEQMASAQFEQRLGLVIMEILDRVRWEKRPWFTITVTGYARFFNADTDECDDYSFGMWWRGPKLKRALRQRVNDMVLGVNDKIRRSVDAINAAFAEPRVLFVDYDDAFDGHRFCEPGVVEPDYARNETWFFLVGGPDNNNDNNNNNNNHHPGQRPVPAPKDALLPLGSPMADPRNCIGPAQESGDWGELALCMMAMAVDKDPMLRMPDGQAVADNSMWYVPTYYGKTFHPRTLGHMAMRDWIYKAWRENHFPAH
;
A
#
# COMPACT_ATOMS: atom_id res chain seq x y z
N MET A 1 16.23 -37.54 -57.51
CA MET A 1 14.90 -38.03 -57.10
C MET A 1 14.17 -36.83 -56.50
N GLN A 2 13.44 -36.10 -57.35
CA GLN A 2 11.97 -36.13 -57.51
C GLN A 2 11.25 -35.48 -56.31
N ARG A 3 10.37 -34.49 -56.42
CA ARG A 3 9.99 -33.47 -57.44
C ARG A 3 8.80 -32.72 -56.79
N HIS A 4 8.79 -31.39 -56.78
CA HIS A 4 7.53 -30.60 -56.73
C HIS A 4 6.77 -30.76 -58.08
N PRO A 5 5.44 -30.57 -58.15
CA PRO A 5 4.79 -29.25 -58.41
C PRO A 5 3.44 -29.12 -57.65
N GLY A 6 2.62 -28.06 -57.65
CA GLY A 6 2.39 -26.84 -58.46
C GLY A 6 0.85 -26.65 -58.56
N LEU A 7 0.28 -25.51 -58.14
CA LEU A 7 -0.17 -24.36 -58.96
C LEU A 7 -1.64 -24.37 -59.45
N ALA A 8 -2.20 -23.15 -59.46
CA ALA A 8 -3.25 -22.59 -60.34
C ALA A 8 -4.73 -22.80 -59.93
N ALA A 9 -5.43 -21.72 -59.52
CA ALA A 9 -6.15 -20.71 -60.33
C ALA A 9 -7.63 -21.14 -60.55
N TRP A 10 -8.64 -20.27 -60.42
CA TRP A 10 -9.18 -19.33 -61.41
C TRP A 10 -10.31 -18.52 -60.70
N LEU A 11 -10.31 -17.18 -60.63
CA LEU A 11 -10.66 -16.13 -61.62
C LEU A 11 -12.15 -15.69 -61.62
N LEU A 12 -12.33 -14.38 -61.31
CA LEU A 12 -13.28 -13.38 -61.87
C LEU A 12 -14.80 -13.57 -61.64
N LEU A 13 -15.67 -12.54 -61.58
CA LEU A 13 -15.83 -11.36 -62.43
C LEU A 13 -16.66 -10.25 -61.73
N LEU A 14 -16.24 -8.98 -61.95
CA LEU A 14 -17.01 -7.79 -62.38
C LEU A 14 -18.25 -7.31 -61.59
N ALA A 15 -18.72 -6.05 -61.63
CA ALA A 15 -18.24 -4.68 -61.84
C ALA A 15 -19.49 -3.80 -62.05
N VAL A 16 -19.69 -2.78 -61.19
CA VAL A 16 -20.06 -1.38 -61.58
C VAL A 16 -21.58 -1.17 -61.97
N PRO A 17 -22.17 0.06 -61.92
CA PRO A 17 -23.22 0.48 -60.97
C PRO A 17 -24.47 1.05 -61.70
N LEU A 18 -25.40 1.76 -61.02
CA LEU A 18 -26.15 2.91 -61.58
C LEU A 18 -27.12 3.58 -60.57
N ARG A 19 -26.81 4.85 -60.27
CA ARG A 19 -27.66 6.08 -60.16
C ARG A 19 -29.08 6.05 -59.55
N SER A 20 -29.20 6.88 -58.50
CA SER A 20 -30.12 8.03 -58.32
C SER A 20 -31.61 7.91 -58.67
N LEU A 21 -32.50 8.22 -57.71
CA LEU A 21 -33.46 9.33 -57.81
C LEU A 21 -34.22 9.59 -56.50
N CYS A 22 -34.64 10.84 -56.37
CA CYS A 22 -35.16 11.56 -55.23
C CYS A 22 -36.70 11.68 -55.31
N LEU A 23 -37.38 11.86 -54.17
CA LEU A 23 -38.49 12.80 -53.87
C LEU A 23 -39.62 12.21 -52.99
N ILE A 24 -39.70 12.77 -51.78
CA ILE A 24 -40.83 13.52 -51.17
C ILE A 24 -42.26 13.06 -51.51
N ILE A 25 -42.99 12.68 -50.46
CA ILE A 25 -44.43 12.98 -50.33
C ILE A 25 -44.63 13.69 -48.98
N ALA A 26 -45.16 14.90 -49.05
CA ALA A 26 -45.67 15.67 -47.92
C ALA A 26 -47.15 15.32 -47.68
N GLY A 27 -47.58 15.38 -46.43
CA GLY A 27 -48.99 15.27 -46.03
C GLY A 27 -49.19 15.93 -44.67
N ASP A 28 -49.79 17.12 -44.72
CA ASP A 28 -50.10 17.99 -43.58
C ASP A 28 -51.09 17.39 -42.58
N GLY A 29 -50.86 17.74 -41.30
CA GLY A 29 -51.90 18.21 -40.39
C GLY A 29 -52.80 17.17 -39.73
N TRP A 30 -52.79 17.16 -38.40
CA TRP A 30 -53.93 17.57 -37.54
C TRP A 30 -53.61 17.18 -36.09
N GLN A 31 -53.52 18.17 -35.20
CA GLN A 31 -53.63 17.95 -33.75
C GLN A 31 -55.11 17.93 -33.37
N PRO A 32 -55.49 17.05 -32.44
CA PRO A 32 -56.41 17.43 -31.39
C PRO A 32 -55.75 17.22 -30.03
N ALA A 33 -55.69 18.30 -29.25
CA ALA A 33 -55.56 18.18 -27.80
C ALA A 33 -56.90 17.64 -27.26
N LEU A 34 -56.85 16.64 -26.37
CA LEU A 34 -57.78 16.48 -25.24
C LEU A 34 -57.34 15.33 -24.32
N SER A 35 -57.01 15.73 -23.09
CA SER A 35 -57.37 15.10 -21.81
C SER A 35 -57.08 13.60 -21.57
N GLY A 36 -56.11 13.36 -20.68
CA GLY A 36 -56.25 12.46 -19.54
C GLY A 36 -56.36 10.96 -19.82
N GLN A 37 -55.26 10.24 -19.64
CA GLN A 37 -55.30 8.83 -19.22
C GLN A 37 -53.99 8.42 -18.54
N HIS A 38 -54.15 7.73 -17.41
CA HIS A 38 -53.17 7.16 -16.50
C HIS A 38 -51.80 6.84 -17.11
N ARG A 39 -50.74 7.42 -16.53
CA ARG A 39 -49.40 6.82 -16.60
C ARG A 39 -49.50 5.46 -15.92
N LEU A 40 -49.59 4.40 -16.72
CA LEU A 40 -49.18 3.08 -16.31
C LEU A 40 -47.74 3.22 -15.80
N ALA A 41 -47.54 2.96 -14.50
CA ALA A 41 -46.23 2.79 -13.95
C ALA A 41 -45.57 1.63 -14.71
N SER A 42 -44.57 1.94 -15.52
CA SER A 42 -43.64 0.91 -15.99
C SER A 42 -43.07 0.24 -14.73
N PRO A 43 -43.15 -1.09 -14.60
CA PRO A 43 -42.48 -1.76 -13.50
C PRO A 43 -41.01 -1.38 -13.61
N ALA A 44 -40.44 -0.89 -12.52
CA ALA A 44 -39.02 -0.60 -12.43
C ALA A 44 -38.27 -1.82 -12.95
N ALA A 45 -37.72 -1.72 -14.16
CA ALA A 45 -36.81 -2.71 -14.68
C ALA A 45 -35.65 -2.71 -13.69
N SER A 46 -35.56 -3.76 -12.88
CA SER A 46 -34.39 -4.04 -12.08
C SER A 46 -33.20 -4.00 -13.03
N ARG A 47 -32.40 -2.93 -12.94
CA ARG A 47 -31.09 -2.90 -13.60
C ARG A 47 -30.38 -4.18 -13.17
N PRO A 48 -29.88 -5.00 -14.11
CA PRO A 48 -29.04 -6.13 -13.75
C PRO A 48 -27.88 -5.60 -12.92
N GLN A 49 -27.73 -6.08 -11.68
CA GLN A 49 -26.51 -5.86 -10.90
C GLN A 49 -25.34 -6.33 -11.78
N ALA A 50 -24.39 -5.45 -12.06
CA ALA A 50 -23.16 -5.81 -12.73
C ALA A 50 -22.54 -7.00 -11.95
N PRO A 51 -22.34 -8.19 -12.54
CA PRO A 51 -22.10 -9.39 -11.73
C PRO A 51 -20.72 -9.50 -11.08
N PHE A 52 -19.86 -8.48 -11.11
CA PHE A 52 -18.45 -8.61 -10.71
C PHE A 52 -17.86 -7.33 -10.09
N GLY A 53 -18.61 -6.63 -9.24
CA GLY A 53 -18.01 -5.59 -8.37
C GLY A 53 -17.27 -6.20 -7.17
N PRO A 54 -16.26 -5.52 -6.57
CA PRO A 54 -15.63 -6.00 -5.34
C PRO A 54 -16.65 -6.18 -4.20
N PRO A 55 -16.51 -7.22 -3.36
CA PRO A 55 -17.50 -7.58 -2.32
C PRO A 55 -17.31 -6.75 -1.04
N PHE A 56 -17.41 -5.42 -1.11
CA PHE A 56 -17.22 -4.57 0.07
C PHE A 56 -18.16 -4.98 1.22
N PRO A 57 -17.65 -5.17 2.46
CA PRO A 57 -18.50 -5.36 3.62
C PRO A 57 -19.45 -4.17 3.78
N ARG A 58 -20.70 -4.47 4.12
CA ARG A 58 -21.79 -3.49 4.10
C ARG A 58 -22.95 -3.96 4.94
N ARG A 59 -23.83 -3.02 5.28
CA ARG A 59 -25.13 -3.37 5.86
C ARG A 59 -25.94 -4.22 4.87
N PRO A 60 -26.63 -5.29 5.33
CA PRO A 60 -27.51 -6.09 4.49
C PRO A 60 -28.55 -5.21 3.78
N GLY A 61 -28.72 -5.45 2.47
CA GLY A 61 -29.67 -4.71 1.64
C GLY A 61 -29.29 -3.28 1.27
N SER A 62 -28.11 -2.77 1.69
CA SER A 62 -27.64 -1.44 1.30
C SER A 62 -26.41 -1.49 0.41
N ARG A 63 -26.08 -0.34 -0.19
CA ARG A 63 -24.74 -0.09 -0.74
C ARG A 63 -23.76 0.15 0.42
N PRO A 64 -22.45 -0.10 0.24
CA PRO A 64 -21.45 0.20 1.27
C PRO A 64 -21.38 1.71 1.47
N ALA A 65 -21.56 2.17 2.70
CA ALA A 65 -21.66 3.59 3.04
C ALA A 65 -20.28 4.28 3.13
N GLY A 66 -19.22 3.52 3.36
CA GLY A 66 -17.87 4.04 3.54
C GLY A 66 -17.02 3.16 4.45
N PHE A 67 -15.78 3.57 4.67
CA PHE A 67 -14.85 2.85 5.54
C PHE A 67 -13.78 3.76 6.13
N ILE A 68 -13.02 3.19 7.06
CA ILE A 68 -11.86 3.82 7.69
C ILE A 68 -10.62 2.96 7.49
N ALA A 69 -9.47 3.60 7.26
CA ALA A 69 -8.18 2.92 7.19
C ALA A 69 -7.26 3.45 8.29
N LEU A 70 -6.84 2.56 9.18
CA LEU A 70 -5.92 2.82 10.28
C LEU A 70 -4.65 1.99 10.08
N GLY A 71 -3.60 2.35 10.80
CA GLY A 71 -2.38 1.56 10.83
C GLY A 71 -1.10 2.34 10.59
N ASP A 72 -0.07 1.60 10.21
CA ASP A 72 1.28 2.08 9.95
C ASP A 72 1.51 2.46 8.48
N SER A 73 2.78 2.57 8.11
CA SER A 73 3.28 2.88 6.77
C SER A 73 2.83 1.89 5.68
N TYR A 74 2.53 0.63 6.01
CA TYR A 74 2.01 -0.34 5.03
C TYR A 74 0.55 -0.07 4.68
N SER A 75 -0.21 0.56 5.57
CA SER A 75 -1.55 1.07 5.25
C SER A 75 -1.48 2.47 4.64
N ALA A 76 -0.61 3.34 5.14
CA ALA A 76 -0.39 4.68 4.57
C ALA A 76 0.11 4.64 3.12
N GLY A 77 0.90 3.62 2.75
CA GLY A 77 1.42 3.43 1.40
C GLY A 77 2.56 4.36 1.03
N ILE A 78 3.45 4.61 1.99
CA ILE A 78 4.62 5.47 1.83
C ILE A 78 5.35 5.22 0.50
N GLY A 79 5.55 6.29 -0.28
CA GLY A 79 6.29 6.25 -1.54
C GLY A 79 5.51 5.81 -2.78
N THR A 80 4.22 5.44 -2.67
CA THR A 80 3.37 5.03 -3.81
C THR A 80 2.67 6.20 -4.51
N GLY A 81 3.42 7.25 -4.83
CA GLY A 81 2.90 8.49 -5.43
C GLY A 81 2.34 9.47 -4.40
N LEU A 82 2.25 10.74 -4.77
CA LEU A 82 1.89 11.85 -3.88
C LEU A 82 0.55 12.48 -4.27
N PHE A 83 -0.21 12.94 -3.28
CA PHE A 83 -1.38 13.77 -3.52
C PHE A 83 -0.93 15.19 -3.89
N ASN A 84 -1.34 15.67 -5.08
CA ASN A 84 -1.01 17.01 -5.56
C ASN A 84 0.50 17.35 -5.57
N GLY A 85 1.37 16.35 -5.61
CA GLY A 85 2.83 16.52 -5.60
C GLY A 85 3.45 16.81 -4.23
N THR A 86 2.66 16.89 -3.17
CA THR A 86 3.13 17.13 -1.80
C THR A 86 2.98 15.88 -0.94
N GLU A 87 3.96 15.64 -0.07
CA GLU A 87 3.89 14.62 0.97
C GLU A 87 3.32 15.23 2.25
N ASP A 88 2.41 14.51 2.91
CA ASP A 88 1.90 14.87 4.24
C ASP A 88 2.70 14.19 5.36
N ASP A 89 2.45 14.60 6.61
CA ASP A 89 3.17 14.09 7.79
C ASP A 89 3.01 12.57 7.98
N CYS A 90 1.92 11.98 7.49
CA CYS A 90 1.68 10.53 7.57
C CYS A 90 2.22 9.75 6.36
N ARG A 91 2.70 10.45 5.35
CA ARG A 91 3.21 9.97 4.06
C ARG A 91 2.18 9.13 3.30
N HIS A 92 0.94 9.63 3.20
CA HIS A 92 -0.11 8.95 2.45
C HIS A 92 0.25 8.81 0.97
N GLY A 93 0.25 7.57 0.49
CA GLY A 93 0.47 7.22 -0.89
C GLY A 93 -0.81 7.24 -1.71
N HIS A 94 -0.74 7.82 -2.91
CA HIS A 94 -1.88 7.83 -3.84
C HIS A 94 -2.32 6.42 -4.26
N HIS A 95 -1.39 5.45 -4.34
CA HIS A 95 -1.69 4.07 -4.69
C HIS A 95 -1.58 3.11 -3.49
N ALA A 96 -1.73 3.64 -2.27
CA ALA A 96 -1.87 2.81 -1.07
C ALA A 96 -3.09 1.89 -1.21
N TYR A 97 -3.03 0.68 -0.65
CA TYR A 97 -4.13 -0.29 -0.80
C TYR A 97 -5.48 0.25 -0.29
N PRO A 98 -5.58 1.08 0.78
CA PRO A 98 -6.84 1.70 1.16
C PRO A 98 -7.35 2.70 0.12
N MET A 99 -6.46 3.46 -0.53
CA MET A 99 -6.83 4.36 -1.63
C MET A 99 -7.38 3.60 -2.82
N LEU A 100 -6.72 2.50 -3.21
CA LEU A 100 -7.22 1.64 -4.28
C LEU A 100 -8.60 1.06 -3.94
N VAL A 101 -8.83 0.68 -2.68
CA VAL A 101 -10.15 0.25 -2.18
C VAL A 101 -11.18 1.37 -2.30
N GLN A 102 -10.83 2.60 -1.95
CA GLN A 102 -11.72 3.76 -2.05
C GLN A 102 -12.09 4.10 -3.50
N ASP A 103 -11.12 4.04 -4.42
CA ASP A 103 -11.37 4.32 -5.83
C ASP A 103 -12.26 3.25 -6.46
N ASP A 104 -12.03 1.97 -6.11
CA ASP A 104 -12.88 0.86 -6.53
C ASP A 104 -14.30 0.98 -5.95
N LEU A 105 -14.43 1.44 -4.70
CA LEU A 105 -15.72 1.66 -4.03
C LEU A 105 -16.52 2.79 -4.70
N LYS A 106 -15.88 3.92 -5.00
CA LYS A 106 -16.48 5.03 -5.75
C LYS A 106 -16.96 4.58 -7.12
N ARG A 107 -16.10 3.88 -7.89
CA ARG A 107 -16.45 3.35 -9.22
C ARG A 107 -17.62 2.36 -9.17
N GLY A 108 -17.71 1.54 -8.12
CA GLY A 108 -18.80 0.59 -7.92
C GLY A 108 -20.17 1.23 -7.63
N GLN A 109 -20.22 2.48 -7.17
CA GLN A 109 -21.49 3.17 -6.91
C GLN A 109 -22.11 3.86 -8.14
N GLY A 110 -21.34 4.02 -9.22
CA GLY A 110 -21.72 4.72 -10.45
C GLY A 110 -21.75 6.24 -10.30
N ASP A 111 -21.53 6.97 -11.38
CA ASP A 111 -21.87 8.39 -11.46
C ASP A 111 -23.39 8.50 -11.29
N GLY A 112 -23.86 8.99 -10.15
CA GLY A 112 -25.29 8.99 -9.83
C GLY A 112 -26.14 9.59 -10.96
N ASP A 113 -27.18 8.86 -11.36
CA ASP A 113 -28.28 9.40 -12.17
C ASP A 113 -28.95 10.53 -11.37
N GLY A 114 -28.46 11.78 -11.49
CA GLY A 114 -29.17 13.06 -11.38
C GLY A 114 -30.09 13.39 -10.19
N ASP A 115 -30.46 12.46 -9.32
CA ASP A 115 -31.26 12.68 -8.11
C ASP A 115 -30.29 12.92 -6.96
N GLY A 116 -29.85 14.19 -6.87
CA GLY A 116 -28.79 14.68 -5.99
C GLY A 116 -29.16 14.67 -4.51
N ASP A 117 -29.16 13.50 -3.87
CA ASP A 117 -29.39 13.39 -2.42
C ASP A 117 -28.49 12.37 -1.70
N GLY A 118 -27.28 12.11 -2.20
CA GLY A 118 -26.32 11.25 -1.49
C GLY A 118 -24.87 11.65 -1.72
N ASP A 119 -24.21 12.13 -0.66
CA ASP A 119 -22.75 12.16 -0.61
C ASP A 119 -22.20 10.75 -0.94
N GLY A 120 -21.16 10.69 -1.76
CA GLY A 120 -20.50 9.42 -2.11
C GLY A 120 -19.97 8.67 -0.87
N PRO A 121 -19.43 7.45 -1.05
CA PRO A 121 -18.98 6.64 0.07
C PRO A 121 -17.89 7.38 0.86
N THR A 122 -18.10 7.49 2.18
CA THR A 122 -17.17 8.18 3.07
C THR A 122 -15.88 7.39 3.25
N PHE A 123 -14.76 8.08 3.29
CA PHE A 123 -13.46 7.47 3.53
C PHE A 123 -12.63 8.34 4.46
N GLN A 124 -12.09 7.71 5.50
CA GLN A 124 -11.19 8.33 6.47
C GLN A 124 -9.85 7.61 6.42
N PHE A 125 -8.81 8.31 5.96
CA PHE A 125 -7.46 7.77 5.88
C PHE A 125 -6.64 8.24 7.07
N LEU A 126 -6.60 7.43 8.13
CA LEU A 126 -5.94 7.77 9.40
C LEU A 126 -4.65 6.98 9.64
N SER A 127 -4.27 6.11 8.70
CA SER A 127 -3.01 5.37 8.76
C SER A 127 -1.84 6.34 8.76
N CYS A 128 -0.77 6.08 9.50
CA CYS A 128 0.34 7.02 9.60
C CYS A 128 1.68 6.29 9.66
N THR A 129 2.64 6.74 8.86
CA THR A 129 4.00 6.19 8.89
C THR A 129 4.58 6.28 10.30
N GLY A 130 5.20 5.20 10.77
CA GLY A 130 5.83 5.14 12.07
C GLY A 130 4.90 4.82 13.26
N SER A 131 3.58 4.70 13.04
CA SER A 131 2.66 4.35 14.13
C SER A 131 2.92 2.94 14.68
N THR A 132 3.08 2.86 16.00
CA THR A 132 3.03 1.62 16.79
C THR A 132 1.58 1.28 17.17
N ILE A 133 1.34 0.11 17.76
CA ILE A 133 0.01 -0.24 18.30
C ILE A 133 -0.43 0.78 19.35
N ASP A 134 0.50 1.25 20.19
CA ASP A 134 0.21 2.22 21.25
C ASP A 134 -0.18 3.60 20.67
N ASP A 135 0.39 4.00 19.52
CA ASP A 135 0.02 5.27 18.84
C ASP A 135 -1.42 5.26 18.31
N VAL A 136 -2.01 4.08 18.06
CA VAL A 136 -3.37 3.97 17.52
C VAL A 136 -4.42 4.17 18.61
N LEU A 137 -4.12 3.76 19.85
CA LEU A 137 -5.04 3.74 20.99
C LEU A 137 -5.58 5.13 21.36
N ALA A 138 -6.80 5.15 21.90
CA ALA A 138 -7.40 6.37 22.44
C ALA A 138 -6.53 6.98 23.56
N GLY A 139 -6.40 8.30 23.54
CA GLY A 139 -5.58 9.06 24.48
C GLY A 139 -4.08 9.11 24.18
N ALA A 140 -3.62 8.39 23.15
CA ALA A 140 -2.26 8.55 22.64
C ALA A 140 -2.08 9.93 21.97
N GLU A 141 -0.87 10.46 21.98
CA GLU A 141 -0.56 11.78 21.39
C GLU A 141 -0.93 11.86 19.91
N ARG A 142 -0.74 10.76 19.17
CA ARG A 142 -1.05 10.62 17.74
C ARG A 142 -2.21 9.64 17.48
N SER A 143 -3.10 9.51 18.47
CA SER A 143 -4.25 8.59 18.45
C SER A 143 -5.04 8.66 17.15
N GLN A 144 -5.06 7.54 16.42
CA GLN A 144 -5.88 7.41 15.21
C GLN A 144 -7.35 7.16 15.56
N ILE A 145 -7.62 6.53 16.72
CA ILE A 145 -8.99 6.27 17.19
C ILE A 145 -9.70 7.57 17.62
N ASP A 146 -8.98 8.53 18.21
CA ASP A 146 -9.56 9.83 18.57
C ASP A 146 -9.82 10.70 17.33
N GLN A 147 -8.97 10.57 16.31
CA GLN A 147 -9.15 11.24 15.01
C GLN A 147 -10.34 10.68 14.21
N PHE A 148 -10.80 9.46 14.51
CA PHE A 148 -11.95 8.87 13.82
C PHE A 148 -13.20 9.72 14.02
N ASN A 149 -13.65 10.38 12.95
CA ASN A 149 -14.91 11.07 12.89
C ASN A 149 -16.10 10.10 12.72
N THR A 150 -16.81 9.84 13.81
CA THR A 150 -17.99 8.96 13.81
C THR A 150 -19.30 9.60 13.34
N THR A 151 -19.29 10.89 12.95
CA THR A 151 -20.46 11.48 12.28
C THR A 151 -20.59 10.95 10.85
N SER A 152 -19.47 10.59 10.23
CA SER A 152 -19.43 9.87 8.95
C SER A 152 -19.76 8.40 9.13
N THR A 153 -20.41 7.81 8.14
CA THR A 153 -20.74 6.38 8.12
C THR A 153 -19.52 5.53 7.79
N ALA A 154 -19.42 4.35 8.39
CA ALA A 154 -18.39 3.37 8.04
C ALA A 154 -18.97 1.98 8.25
N ASP A 155 -18.80 1.12 7.24
CA ASP A 155 -19.27 -0.26 7.24
C ASP A 155 -18.13 -1.26 7.47
N PHE A 156 -16.88 -0.84 7.30
CA PHE A 156 -15.72 -1.65 7.64
C PHE A 156 -14.51 -0.78 8.00
N ALA A 157 -13.49 -1.42 8.57
CA ALA A 157 -12.16 -0.85 8.74
C ALA A 157 -11.09 -1.71 8.06
N LEU A 158 -10.03 -1.06 7.60
CA LEU A 158 -8.76 -1.69 7.22
C LEU A 158 -7.71 -1.33 8.26
N LEU A 159 -6.88 -2.29 8.66
CA LEU A 159 -5.85 -2.13 9.67
C LEU A 159 -4.56 -2.88 9.26
N SER A 160 -3.43 -2.17 9.24
CA SER A 160 -2.08 -2.77 9.19
C SER A 160 -1.27 -2.19 10.34
N ILE A 161 -0.89 -2.96 11.35
CA ILE A 161 -0.15 -2.42 12.49
C ILE A 161 0.69 -3.52 13.16
N GLY A 162 1.79 -3.13 13.79
CA GLY A 162 2.63 -4.01 14.61
C GLY A 162 4.07 -4.16 14.14
N GLY A 163 4.40 -3.82 12.89
CA GLY A 163 5.77 -3.88 12.38
C GLY A 163 6.74 -2.97 13.15
N ASN A 164 6.27 -1.78 13.56
CA ASN A 164 7.04 -0.82 14.36
C ASN A 164 7.32 -1.32 15.79
N ASP A 165 6.37 -2.03 16.41
CA ASP A 165 6.42 -2.48 17.80
C ASP A 165 7.50 -3.54 18.07
N LEU A 166 7.90 -4.25 17.02
CA LEU A 166 8.83 -5.39 17.10
C LEU A 166 10.28 -5.02 16.75
N GLY A 167 10.57 -3.72 16.61
CA GLY A 167 11.93 -3.23 16.39
C GLY A 167 12.48 -3.56 15.00
N PHE A 168 11.62 -3.65 13.98
CA PHE A 168 12.07 -3.98 12.64
C PHE A 168 13.11 -2.98 12.10
N PHE A 169 13.00 -1.70 12.45
CA PHE A 169 14.03 -0.71 12.12
C PHE A 169 15.42 -1.06 12.66
N ASP A 170 15.52 -1.53 13.90
CA ASP A 170 16.79 -1.93 14.52
C ASP A 170 17.45 -3.05 13.72
N ILE A 171 16.66 -4.03 13.25
CA ILE A 171 17.13 -5.10 12.38
C ILE A 171 17.62 -4.50 11.05
N MET A 172 16.83 -3.64 10.42
CA MET A 172 17.20 -3.01 9.15
C MET A 172 18.50 -2.21 9.27
N ASN A 173 18.67 -1.47 10.36
CA ASN A 173 19.88 -0.70 10.63
C ASN A 173 21.08 -1.61 10.96
N SER A 174 20.95 -2.54 11.90
CA SER A 174 22.10 -3.35 12.36
C SER A 174 22.48 -4.48 11.40
N CYS A 175 21.52 -5.04 10.65
CA CYS A 175 21.72 -6.23 9.83
C CYS A 175 21.79 -5.97 8.32
N ILE A 176 21.20 -4.88 7.81
CA ILE A 176 21.05 -4.68 6.36
C ILE A 176 21.77 -3.40 5.90
N PHE A 177 21.34 -2.24 6.37
CA PHE A 177 21.74 -0.95 5.83
C PHE A 177 22.94 -0.32 6.54
N ARG A 178 23.04 -0.50 7.86
CA ARG A 178 24.01 0.22 8.73
C ARG A 178 23.95 1.73 8.52
N PHE A 179 22.79 2.36 8.66
CA PHE A 179 22.65 3.82 8.49
C PHE A 179 23.64 4.60 9.37
N TYR A 180 23.90 4.13 10.60
CA TYR A 180 24.92 4.72 11.49
C TYR A 180 26.32 4.08 11.31
N SER A 181 26.63 3.54 10.13
CA SER A 181 27.92 2.92 9.80
C SER A 181 28.33 1.84 10.83
N PHE A 182 29.59 1.85 11.27
CA PHE A 182 30.12 0.92 12.27
C PHE A 182 29.47 1.06 13.66
N TYR A 183 28.71 2.14 13.89
CA TYR A 183 28.05 2.43 15.17
C TYR A 183 26.59 1.93 15.23
N SER A 184 26.11 1.24 14.19
CA SER A 184 24.74 0.69 14.11
C SER A 184 24.48 -0.51 15.04
N GLY A 185 25.37 -0.83 15.99
CA GLY A 185 25.29 -2.04 16.81
C GLY A 185 25.62 -3.32 16.04
N THR A 186 25.36 -4.47 16.69
CA THR A 186 25.51 -5.81 16.09
C THR A 186 24.17 -6.32 15.61
N CYS A 187 24.18 -7.13 14.53
CA CYS A 187 22.95 -7.75 14.03
C CYS A 187 22.39 -8.75 15.05
N GLU A 188 23.27 -9.49 15.73
CA GLU A 188 22.91 -10.48 16.74
C GLU A 188 22.15 -9.85 17.92
N ASP A 189 22.57 -8.68 18.40
CA ASP A 189 21.85 -7.97 19.46
C ASP A 189 20.49 -7.43 18.99
N ALA A 190 20.42 -6.93 17.75
CA ALA A 190 19.14 -6.46 17.19
C ALA A 190 18.14 -7.62 17.04
N LEU A 191 18.59 -8.77 16.52
CA LEU A 191 17.78 -9.97 16.40
C LEU A 191 17.33 -10.50 17.77
N ARG A 192 18.22 -10.50 18.77
CA ARG A 192 17.88 -10.90 20.15
C ARG A 192 16.81 -9.99 20.77
N ARG A 193 16.89 -8.67 20.59
CA ARG A 193 15.87 -7.73 21.07
C ARG A 193 14.52 -7.98 20.40
N ALA A 194 14.52 -8.24 19.09
CA ALA A 194 13.30 -8.59 18.37
C ALA A 194 12.70 -9.91 18.88
N ASP A 195 13.53 -10.93 19.18
CA ASP A 195 13.07 -12.18 19.79
C ASP A 195 12.45 -11.98 21.16
N GLU A 196 13.04 -11.13 22.00
CA GLU A 196 12.52 -10.79 23.33
C GLU A 196 11.13 -10.12 23.21
N GLN A 197 10.95 -9.21 22.25
CA GLN A 197 9.65 -8.59 21.97
C GLN A 197 8.65 -9.59 21.38
N MET A 198 9.09 -10.47 20.48
CA MET A 198 8.27 -11.53 19.92
C MET A 198 7.83 -12.58 20.95
N ALA A 199 8.62 -12.82 22.00
CA ALA A 199 8.23 -13.71 23.09
C ALA A 199 7.18 -13.08 24.03
N SER A 200 7.05 -11.75 24.02
CA SER A 200 6.12 -11.03 24.88
C SER A 200 4.66 -11.20 24.43
N ALA A 201 3.74 -11.36 25.38
CA ALA A 201 2.31 -11.36 25.14
C ALA A 201 1.72 -9.94 25.01
N GLN A 202 2.52 -8.89 25.24
CA GLN A 202 2.05 -7.50 25.19
C GLN A 202 1.56 -7.11 23.81
N PHE A 203 2.21 -7.61 22.76
CA PHE A 203 1.79 -7.38 21.38
C PHE A 203 0.33 -7.83 21.18
N GLU A 204 0.03 -9.10 21.50
CA GLU A 204 -1.31 -9.64 21.28
C GLU A 204 -2.37 -8.93 22.12
N GLN A 205 -2.03 -8.54 23.36
CA GLN A 205 -2.92 -7.81 24.26
C GLN A 205 -3.25 -6.41 23.73
N ARG A 206 -2.23 -5.65 23.32
CA ARG A 206 -2.40 -4.28 22.82
C ARG A 206 -3.14 -4.26 21.48
N LEU A 207 -2.83 -5.20 20.58
CA LEU A 207 -3.57 -5.34 19.33
C LEU A 207 -5.05 -5.67 19.59
N GLY A 208 -5.32 -6.52 20.59
CA GLY A 208 -6.67 -6.78 21.07
C GLY A 208 -7.38 -5.51 21.55
N LEU A 209 -6.71 -4.66 22.32
CA LEU A 209 -7.26 -3.38 22.77
C LEU A 209 -7.59 -2.45 21.60
N VAL A 210 -6.68 -2.26 20.65
CA VAL A 210 -6.92 -1.42 19.45
C VAL A 210 -8.16 -1.89 18.69
N ILE A 211 -8.27 -3.19 18.43
CA ILE A 211 -9.41 -3.75 17.70
C ILE A 211 -10.72 -3.54 18.47
N MET A 212 -10.72 -3.78 19.78
CA MET A 212 -11.90 -3.55 20.61
C MET A 212 -12.28 -2.07 20.68
N GLU A 213 -11.32 -1.16 20.79
CA GLU A 213 -11.60 0.29 20.79
C GLU A 213 -12.16 0.75 19.44
N ILE A 214 -11.70 0.21 18.31
CA ILE A 214 -12.30 0.48 16.98
C ILE A 214 -13.77 0.03 16.97
N LEU A 215 -14.07 -1.18 17.45
CA LEU A 215 -15.43 -1.73 17.53
C LEU A 215 -16.33 -0.87 18.44
N ASP A 216 -15.82 -0.45 19.60
CA ASP A 216 -16.54 0.40 20.54
C ASP A 216 -16.78 1.80 19.96
N ARG A 217 -15.79 2.37 19.27
CA ARG A 217 -15.88 3.68 18.60
C ARG A 217 -17.02 3.71 17.58
N VAL A 218 -17.25 2.62 16.85
CA VAL A 218 -18.37 2.51 15.89
C VAL A 218 -19.70 2.06 16.53
N ARG A 219 -19.70 1.72 17.82
CA ARG A 219 -20.85 1.13 18.54
C ARG A 219 -21.34 -0.13 17.82
N TRP A 220 -20.43 -1.09 17.67
CA TRP A 220 -20.62 -2.31 16.87
C TRP A 220 -21.90 -3.07 17.20
N GLU A 221 -22.44 -3.00 18.42
CA GLU A 221 -23.70 -3.66 18.79
C GLU A 221 -24.90 -3.11 18.01
N LYS A 222 -24.82 -1.84 17.58
CA LYS A 222 -25.82 -1.18 16.72
C LYS A 222 -25.49 -1.32 15.23
N ARG A 223 -24.31 -1.85 14.90
CA ARG A 223 -23.80 -2.07 13.55
C ARG A 223 -23.24 -3.49 13.43
N PRO A 224 -24.08 -4.53 13.58
CA PRO A 224 -23.63 -5.94 13.56
C PRO A 224 -23.14 -6.41 12.18
N TRP A 225 -23.05 -5.53 11.18
CA TRP A 225 -22.41 -5.81 9.89
C TRP A 225 -21.00 -5.23 9.80
N PHE A 226 -20.58 -4.41 10.78
CA PHE A 226 -19.26 -3.79 10.75
C PHE A 226 -18.17 -4.83 10.97
N THR A 227 -17.17 -4.81 10.08
CA THR A 227 -16.05 -5.75 10.12
C THR A 227 -14.72 -5.02 10.04
N ILE A 228 -13.71 -5.54 10.73
CA ILE A 228 -12.33 -5.05 10.65
C ILE A 228 -11.52 -6.04 9.82
N THR A 229 -10.80 -5.57 8.80
CA THR A 229 -9.85 -6.38 8.03
C THR A 229 -8.44 -6.00 8.45
N VAL A 230 -7.74 -6.93 9.09
CA VAL A 230 -6.35 -6.76 9.53
C VAL A 230 -5.44 -7.47 8.53
N THR A 231 -4.49 -6.75 7.95
CA THR A 231 -3.53 -7.31 7.00
C THR A 231 -2.25 -7.77 7.70
N GLY A 232 -1.64 -8.87 7.23
CA GLY A 232 -0.29 -9.25 7.62
C GLY A 232 0.79 -8.45 6.89
N TYR A 233 2.01 -8.98 6.89
CA TYR A 233 3.17 -8.48 6.17
C TYR A 233 3.74 -9.57 5.24
N ALA A 234 4.36 -9.19 4.13
CA ALA A 234 5.05 -10.13 3.24
C ALA A 234 6.52 -10.29 3.61
N ARG A 235 7.05 -11.50 3.48
CA ARG A 235 8.49 -11.81 3.57
C ARG A 235 9.26 -10.96 2.56
N PHE A 236 10.42 -10.46 2.95
CA PHE A 236 11.20 -9.52 2.14
C PHE A 236 12.11 -10.19 1.12
N PHE A 237 12.58 -11.40 1.42
CA PHE A 237 13.60 -12.07 0.64
C PHE A 237 13.11 -13.40 0.11
N ASN A 238 13.52 -13.76 -1.09
CA ASN A 238 13.69 -15.18 -1.40
C ASN A 238 14.89 -15.70 -0.59
N ALA A 239 14.74 -16.84 0.09
CA ALA A 239 15.78 -17.46 0.91
C ALA A 239 16.09 -18.91 0.49
N ASP A 240 15.67 -19.32 -0.71
CA ASP A 240 15.77 -20.70 -1.19
C ASP A 240 17.17 -21.00 -1.76
N THR A 241 17.80 -20.00 -2.37
CA THR A 241 19.13 -20.09 -3.01
C THR A 241 20.20 -19.34 -2.22
N ASP A 242 21.47 -19.61 -2.50
CA ASP A 242 22.64 -18.88 -1.98
C ASP A 242 23.14 -17.79 -2.96
N GLU A 243 22.48 -17.62 -4.13
CA GLU A 243 22.90 -16.68 -5.18
C GLU A 243 23.05 -15.23 -4.67
N CYS A 244 22.25 -14.84 -3.67
CA CYS A 244 22.27 -13.49 -3.10
C CYS A 244 23.31 -13.27 -2.00
N ASP A 245 24.07 -14.31 -1.62
CA ASP A 245 24.88 -14.31 -0.40
C ASP A 245 26.01 -13.29 -0.39
N ASP A 246 26.46 -12.84 -1.56
CA ASP A 246 27.55 -11.86 -1.67
C ASP A 246 27.07 -10.45 -2.02
N TYR A 247 25.77 -10.23 -2.18
CA TYR A 247 25.18 -8.90 -2.33
C TYR A 247 25.01 -8.20 -0.98
N SER A 248 24.84 -6.88 -1.03
CA SER A 248 24.72 -6.01 0.14
C SER A 248 23.87 -4.80 -0.21
N PHE A 249 22.95 -4.45 0.68
CA PHE A 249 22.23 -3.17 0.66
C PHE A 249 22.85 -2.11 1.57
N GLY A 250 23.96 -2.42 2.26
CA GLY A 250 24.61 -1.49 3.17
C GLY A 250 24.95 -0.14 2.54
N MET A 251 24.68 0.93 3.28
CA MET A 251 24.89 2.32 2.85
C MET A 251 26.37 2.68 2.71
N TRP A 252 27.24 1.94 3.41
CA TRP A 252 28.67 2.22 3.49
C TRP A 252 29.50 1.06 2.95
N TRP A 253 30.76 1.36 2.64
CA TRP A 253 31.71 0.33 2.21
C TRP A 253 31.80 -0.80 3.24
N ARG A 254 31.80 -2.06 2.77
CA ARG A 254 31.71 -3.29 3.61
C ARG A 254 30.43 -3.38 4.43
N GLY A 255 29.30 -3.03 3.81
CA GLY A 255 27.97 -3.36 4.32
C GLY A 255 27.78 -4.86 4.60
N PRO A 256 26.82 -5.22 5.47
CA PRO A 256 26.45 -6.60 5.74
C PRO A 256 26.07 -7.34 4.46
N LYS A 257 26.39 -8.63 4.41
CA LYS A 257 26.05 -9.49 3.28
C LYS A 257 24.65 -10.09 3.47
N LEU A 258 23.90 -10.21 2.38
CA LEU A 258 22.56 -10.80 2.36
C LEU A 258 22.62 -12.33 2.35
N LYS A 259 23.38 -12.90 3.29
CA LYS A 259 23.53 -14.35 3.45
C LYS A 259 22.18 -15.02 3.63
N ARG A 260 22.01 -16.22 3.07
CA ARG A 260 20.76 -16.99 3.14
C ARG A 260 20.22 -17.13 4.55
N ALA A 261 21.10 -17.36 5.52
CA ALA A 261 20.73 -17.44 6.93
C ALA A 261 20.11 -16.14 7.47
N LEU A 262 20.65 -14.98 7.08
CA LEU A 262 20.08 -13.68 7.44
C LEU A 262 18.72 -13.47 6.77
N ARG A 263 18.63 -13.75 5.47
CA ARG A 263 17.38 -13.65 4.69
C ARG A 263 16.26 -14.50 5.30
N GLN A 264 16.57 -15.77 5.58
CA GLN A 264 15.65 -16.68 6.25
C GLN A 264 15.25 -16.15 7.63
N ARG A 265 16.23 -15.67 8.41
CA ARG A 265 15.96 -15.18 9.76
C ARG A 265 15.00 -13.98 9.77
N VAL A 266 15.20 -13.03 8.86
CA VAL A 266 14.30 -11.87 8.72
C VAL A 266 12.91 -12.31 8.26
N ASN A 267 12.83 -13.27 7.32
CA ASN A 267 11.55 -13.83 6.89
C ASN A 267 10.80 -14.55 8.03
N ASP A 268 11.50 -15.33 8.85
CA ASP A 268 10.91 -16.02 10.00
C ASP A 268 10.30 -15.02 11.00
N MET A 269 10.92 -13.85 11.16
CA MET A 269 10.38 -12.78 12.00
C MET A 269 9.08 -12.22 11.42
N VAL A 270 9.02 -11.97 10.11
CA VAL A 270 7.79 -11.53 9.44
C VAL A 270 6.66 -12.54 9.64
N LEU A 271 6.95 -13.83 9.42
CA LEU A 271 5.97 -14.91 9.66
C LEU A 271 5.53 -14.95 11.13
N GLY A 272 6.46 -14.75 12.06
CA GLY A 272 6.16 -14.66 13.49
C GLY A 272 5.18 -13.51 13.81
N VAL A 273 5.36 -12.33 13.20
CA VAL A 273 4.43 -11.19 13.36
C VAL A 273 3.05 -11.56 12.84
N ASN A 274 2.97 -12.12 11.62
CA ASN A 274 1.70 -12.57 11.03
C ASN A 274 0.99 -13.58 11.93
N ASP A 275 1.73 -14.53 12.50
CA ASP A 275 1.19 -15.51 13.42
C ASP A 275 0.65 -14.88 14.72
N LYS A 276 1.31 -13.85 15.25
CA LYS A 276 0.77 -13.08 16.39
C LYS A 276 -0.52 -12.36 16.04
N ILE A 277 -0.55 -11.67 14.90
CA ILE A 277 -1.74 -10.96 14.42
C ILE A 277 -2.90 -11.96 14.25
N ARG A 278 -2.66 -13.09 13.59
CA ARG A 278 -3.65 -14.16 13.39
C ARG A 278 -4.19 -14.65 14.73
N ARG A 279 -3.33 -14.98 15.70
CA ARG A 279 -3.74 -15.42 17.04
C ARG A 279 -4.56 -14.37 17.79
N SER A 280 -4.21 -13.09 17.69
CA SER A 280 -5.01 -12.00 18.27
C SER A 280 -6.40 -11.93 17.65
N VAL A 281 -6.50 -12.00 16.32
CA VAL A 281 -7.78 -12.01 15.60
C VAL A 281 -8.63 -13.21 16.02
N ASP A 282 -8.05 -14.40 16.10
CA ASP A 282 -8.75 -15.62 16.53
C ASP A 282 -9.26 -15.50 17.97
N ALA A 283 -8.44 -14.99 18.89
CA ALA A 283 -8.80 -14.79 20.28
C ALA A 283 -9.95 -13.77 20.45
N ILE A 284 -9.95 -12.70 19.65
CA ILE A 284 -11.01 -11.69 19.66
C ILE A 284 -12.30 -12.30 19.11
N ASN A 285 -12.24 -12.96 17.95
CA ASN A 285 -13.42 -13.56 17.33
C ASN A 285 -14.06 -14.66 18.20
N ALA A 286 -13.29 -15.35 19.03
CA ALA A 286 -13.83 -16.31 20.00
C ALA A 286 -14.78 -15.68 21.04
N ALA A 287 -14.73 -14.36 21.23
CA ALA A 287 -15.64 -13.63 22.11
C ALA A 287 -16.96 -13.20 21.41
N PHE A 288 -17.10 -13.41 20.11
CA PHE A 288 -18.28 -13.04 19.34
C PHE A 288 -19.03 -14.26 18.79
N ALA A 289 -20.35 -14.13 18.64
CA ALA A 289 -21.16 -15.18 17.99
C ALA A 289 -20.85 -15.34 16.49
N GLU A 290 -20.46 -14.24 15.85
CA GLU A 290 -20.02 -14.19 14.45
C GLU A 290 -18.68 -13.45 14.38
N PRO A 291 -17.73 -13.88 13.54
CA PRO A 291 -16.46 -13.19 13.37
C PRO A 291 -16.64 -11.71 13.02
N ARG A 292 -15.95 -10.83 13.76
CA ARG A 292 -15.92 -9.37 13.54
C ARG A 292 -14.66 -8.92 12.82
N VAL A 293 -13.63 -9.74 12.87
CA VAL A 293 -12.30 -9.39 12.41
C VAL A 293 -11.82 -10.45 11.43
N LEU A 294 -11.28 -10.02 10.31
CA LEU A 294 -10.71 -10.89 9.29
C LEU A 294 -9.22 -10.63 9.20
N PHE A 295 -8.41 -11.66 9.38
CA PHE A 295 -6.98 -11.60 9.06
C PHE A 295 -6.77 -11.93 7.58
N VAL A 296 -6.01 -11.08 6.87
CA VAL A 296 -5.64 -11.28 5.47
C VAL A 296 -4.14 -11.49 5.38
N ASP A 297 -3.77 -12.74 5.08
CA ASP A 297 -2.40 -13.12 4.77
C ASP A 297 -2.19 -13.06 3.26
N TYR A 298 -1.40 -12.11 2.80
CA TYR A 298 -1.08 -11.91 1.38
C TYR A 298 0.36 -12.28 1.05
N ASP A 299 1.13 -12.85 1.99
CA ASP A 299 2.56 -13.08 1.82
C ASP A 299 2.89 -13.91 0.57
N ASP A 300 2.14 -14.98 0.33
CA ASP A 300 2.33 -15.84 -0.86
C ASP A 300 2.11 -15.09 -2.19
N ALA A 301 1.39 -13.96 -2.18
CA ALA A 301 1.24 -13.12 -3.37
C ALA A 301 2.57 -12.52 -3.81
N PHE A 302 3.51 -12.33 -2.89
CA PHE A 302 4.82 -11.73 -3.14
C PHE A 302 5.86 -12.73 -3.64
N ASP A 303 5.54 -14.03 -3.74
CA ASP A 303 6.43 -15.04 -4.32
C ASP A 303 6.84 -14.63 -5.75
N GLY A 304 8.15 -14.60 -6.04
CA GLY A 304 8.69 -14.13 -7.32
C GLY A 304 8.87 -12.62 -7.41
N HIS A 305 8.40 -11.86 -6.41
CA HIS A 305 8.43 -10.40 -6.35
C HIS A 305 9.24 -9.86 -5.16
N ARG A 306 9.94 -10.73 -4.42
CA ARG A 306 10.79 -10.35 -3.29
C ARG A 306 12.18 -9.87 -3.75
N PHE A 307 13.01 -9.43 -2.81
CA PHE A 307 14.44 -9.28 -3.05
C PHE A 307 15.11 -10.66 -3.17
N CYS A 308 16.26 -10.71 -3.84
CA CYS A 308 17.07 -11.93 -3.96
C CYS A 308 16.37 -13.09 -4.70
N GLU A 309 15.40 -12.80 -5.56
CA GLU A 309 14.77 -13.82 -6.41
C GLU A 309 15.79 -14.44 -7.38
N PRO A 310 15.60 -15.70 -7.81
CA PRO A 310 16.58 -16.41 -8.65
C PRO A 310 16.98 -15.64 -9.90
N GLY A 311 18.29 -15.55 -10.16
CA GLY A 311 18.85 -14.84 -11.30
C GLY A 311 18.88 -13.30 -11.20
N VAL A 312 18.51 -12.72 -10.06
CA VAL A 312 18.57 -11.25 -9.82
C VAL A 312 19.90 -10.86 -9.20
N VAL A 313 20.51 -9.79 -9.71
CA VAL A 313 21.74 -9.19 -9.17
C VAL A 313 21.38 -7.99 -8.31
N GLU A 314 21.52 -8.11 -6.99
CA GLU A 314 21.06 -7.08 -6.05
C GLU A 314 22.16 -6.06 -5.66
N PRO A 315 21.82 -4.77 -5.41
CA PRO A 315 20.52 -4.14 -5.62
C PRO A 315 20.20 -3.88 -7.11
N ASP A 316 19.02 -4.31 -7.56
CA ASP A 316 18.53 -4.01 -8.91
C ASP A 316 17.47 -2.90 -8.89
N TYR A 317 17.91 -1.67 -9.15
CA TYR A 317 17.04 -0.49 -9.24
C TYR A 317 16.18 -0.44 -10.51
N ALA A 318 16.50 -1.24 -11.54
CA ALA A 318 15.78 -1.26 -12.81
C ALA A 318 14.69 -2.35 -12.84
N ARG A 319 14.74 -3.31 -11.92
CA ARG A 319 13.75 -4.39 -11.83
C ARG A 319 12.37 -3.85 -11.44
N ASN A 320 11.39 -3.99 -12.33
CA ASN A 320 10.02 -3.56 -12.06
C ASN A 320 9.22 -4.64 -11.30
N GLU A 321 9.67 -5.88 -11.42
CA GLU A 321 9.06 -7.08 -10.85
C GLU A 321 9.28 -7.21 -9.34
N THR A 322 10.24 -6.49 -8.74
CA THR A 322 10.29 -6.40 -7.27
C THR A 322 9.15 -5.52 -6.78
N TRP A 323 8.39 -6.02 -5.82
CA TRP A 323 7.29 -5.30 -5.19
C TRP A 323 7.69 -4.55 -3.94
N PHE A 324 8.96 -4.57 -3.54
CA PHE A 324 9.47 -3.77 -2.43
C PHE A 324 10.36 -2.64 -2.93
N PHE A 325 10.29 -1.47 -2.28
CA PHE A 325 11.20 -0.37 -2.58
C PHE A 325 12.63 -0.65 -2.08
N LEU A 326 13.61 -0.36 -2.93
CA LEU A 326 14.99 -0.07 -2.53
C LEU A 326 15.12 1.38 -2.04
N VAL A 327 16.20 1.69 -1.33
CA VAL A 327 16.53 3.07 -0.90
C VAL A 327 16.57 3.98 -2.11
N GLY A 328 15.64 4.95 -2.18
CA GLY A 328 15.51 5.87 -3.31
C GLY A 328 15.05 5.24 -4.63
N GLY A 329 14.64 3.97 -4.63
CA GLY A 329 14.15 3.28 -5.82
C GLY A 329 12.81 3.86 -6.31
N PRO A 330 12.54 3.84 -7.63
CA PRO A 330 11.28 4.33 -8.17
C PRO A 330 10.10 3.41 -7.80
N ASP A 331 8.88 3.93 -7.90
CA ASP A 331 7.66 3.11 -7.81
C ASP A 331 7.49 2.25 -9.08
N ASN A 332 6.64 1.21 -9.05
CA ASN A 332 6.35 0.32 -10.21
C ASN A 332 4.93 0.48 -10.77
N ASN A 333 4.30 1.65 -10.60
CA ASN A 333 3.00 1.88 -11.21
C ASN A 333 3.12 1.81 -12.75
N ASN A 334 2.30 0.95 -13.37
CA ASN A 334 2.21 0.75 -14.82
C ASN A 334 1.39 1.84 -15.54
N ASP A 335 0.80 2.80 -14.82
CA ASP A 335 0.10 3.92 -15.44
C ASP A 335 1.09 4.90 -16.11
N ASN A 336 1.24 4.70 -17.43
CA ASN A 336 1.94 5.59 -18.37
C ASN A 336 1.39 7.04 -18.42
N ASN A 337 0.44 7.42 -17.56
CA ASN A 337 -0.23 8.72 -17.58
C ASN A 337 0.25 9.69 -16.47
N ASN A 338 1.15 9.26 -15.59
CA ASN A 338 1.79 10.18 -14.65
C ASN A 338 3.15 10.63 -15.22
N ASN A 339 3.17 11.86 -15.76
CA ASN A 339 4.35 12.56 -16.28
C ASN A 339 5.50 12.79 -15.26
N ASN A 340 5.42 12.20 -14.06
CA ASN A 340 6.48 12.25 -13.05
C ASN A 340 7.38 11.00 -13.03
N ASN A 341 7.05 9.94 -13.79
CA ASN A 341 7.83 8.69 -13.84
C ASN A 341 8.65 8.57 -15.14
N ASN A 342 9.35 9.63 -15.56
CA ASN A 342 10.33 9.52 -16.63
C ASN A 342 11.65 8.93 -16.10
N HIS A 343 11.73 7.61 -16.04
CA HIS A 343 13.02 6.93 -16.00
C HIS A 343 13.14 5.92 -17.14
N HIS A 344 13.89 6.31 -18.18
CA HIS A 344 14.43 5.39 -19.16
C HIS A 344 15.63 4.63 -18.56
N PRO A 345 15.82 3.35 -18.93
CA PRO A 345 16.92 2.54 -18.42
C PRO A 345 18.26 3.17 -18.82
N GLY A 346 19.04 3.62 -17.82
CA GLY A 346 20.39 4.19 -18.02
C GLY A 346 20.61 5.64 -17.58
N GLN A 347 19.63 6.32 -16.97
CA GLN A 347 19.84 7.66 -16.39
C GLN A 347 20.16 7.61 -14.88
N ARG A 348 20.99 8.57 -14.45
CA ARG A 348 21.28 8.86 -13.03
C ARG A 348 19.98 9.19 -12.28
N PRO A 349 19.91 8.95 -10.95
CA PRO A 349 18.71 9.21 -10.14
C PRO A 349 18.08 10.57 -10.46
N VAL A 350 16.76 10.61 -10.72
CA VAL A 350 16.00 11.86 -10.89
C VAL A 350 16.20 12.71 -9.63
N PRO A 351 16.39 14.04 -9.75
CA PRO A 351 16.27 14.94 -8.61
C PRO A 351 14.92 14.73 -7.92
N ALA A 352 14.92 14.59 -6.61
CA ALA A 352 13.69 14.49 -5.83
C ALA A 352 12.76 15.70 -6.14
N PRO A 353 11.43 15.53 -6.08
CA PRO A 353 10.52 16.67 -6.05
C PRO A 353 11.02 17.65 -4.98
N LYS A 354 11.06 18.96 -5.29
CA LYS A 354 11.64 19.96 -4.38
C LYS A 354 10.99 19.96 -2.99
N ASP A 355 9.74 19.50 -2.92
CA ASP A 355 8.94 19.45 -1.70
C ASP A 355 9.08 18.11 -0.93
N ALA A 356 9.81 17.14 -1.50
CA ALA A 356 10.22 15.90 -0.81
C ALA A 356 11.60 16.03 -0.15
N LEU A 357 12.33 17.11 -0.45
CA LEU A 357 13.61 17.41 0.19
C LEU A 357 13.34 18.06 1.55
N LEU A 358 14.08 17.63 2.56
CA LEU A 358 14.06 18.33 3.85
C LEU A 358 14.47 19.80 3.65
N PRO A 359 13.82 20.75 4.37
CA PRO A 359 14.19 22.15 4.30
C PRO A 359 15.68 22.39 4.59
N LEU A 360 16.28 23.38 3.93
CA LEU A 360 17.63 23.87 4.24
C LEU A 360 17.69 24.27 5.72
N GLY A 361 18.60 23.65 6.48
CA GLY A 361 18.71 23.85 7.93
C GLY A 361 17.69 23.07 8.77
N SER A 362 17.03 22.05 8.19
CA SER A 362 16.22 21.11 8.95
C SER A 362 17.03 20.51 10.11
N PRO A 363 16.46 20.42 11.33
CA PRO A 363 17.09 19.75 12.46
C PRO A 363 17.53 18.31 12.13
N MET A 364 16.88 17.66 11.15
CA MET A 364 17.21 16.30 10.73
C MET A 364 18.59 16.16 10.05
N ALA A 365 19.18 17.25 9.53
CA ALA A 365 20.59 17.26 9.08
C ALA A 365 21.58 17.51 10.20
N ASP A 366 21.15 18.06 11.33
CA ASP A 366 22.06 18.45 12.40
C ASP A 366 22.40 17.22 13.25
N PRO A 367 23.63 16.65 13.13
CA PRO A 367 24.01 15.43 13.84
C PRO A 367 23.95 15.58 15.36
N ARG A 368 23.88 16.81 15.90
CA ARG A 368 23.82 17.06 17.35
C ARG A 368 22.40 17.04 17.90
N ASN A 369 21.41 17.37 17.06
CA ASN A 369 20.04 17.66 17.51
C ASN A 369 18.98 16.83 16.79
N CYS A 370 19.33 16.06 15.76
CA CYS A 370 18.37 15.32 14.94
C CYS A 370 17.72 14.13 15.67
N ILE A 371 18.41 13.51 16.65
CA ILE A 371 18.02 12.19 17.15
C ILE A 371 16.70 12.18 17.93
N GLY A 372 16.45 13.18 18.77
CA GLY A 372 15.21 13.29 19.54
C GLY A 372 13.99 13.43 18.63
N PRO A 373 13.93 14.48 17.79
CA PRO A 373 12.84 14.66 16.83
C PRO A 373 12.64 13.45 15.90
N ALA A 374 13.71 12.82 15.42
CA ALA A 374 13.61 11.67 14.54
C ALA A 374 13.09 10.41 15.25
N GLN A 375 13.33 10.26 16.56
CA GLN A 375 12.74 9.18 17.35
C GLN A 375 11.26 9.47 17.66
N GLU A 376 10.95 10.72 17.99
CA GLU A 376 9.59 11.18 18.30
C GLU A 376 8.65 11.09 17.09
N SER A 377 9.15 11.33 15.87
CA SER A 377 8.34 11.18 14.66
C SER A 377 7.94 9.73 14.40
N GLY A 378 8.69 8.76 14.93
CA GLY A 378 8.50 7.34 14.62
C GLY A 378 8.77 6.99 13.16
N ASP A 379 9.17 7.95 12.33
CA ASP A 379 9.48 7.75 10.93
C ASP A 379 10.95 7.38 10.77
N TRP A 380 11.15 6.15 10.34
CA TRP A 380 12.46 5.56 10.24
C TRP A 380 13.29 6.18 9.14
N GLY A 381 12.66 6.82 8.15
CA GLY A 381 13.35 7.56 7.11
C GLY A 381 14.08 8.77 7.67
N GLU A 382 13.44 9.50 8.58
CA GLU A 382 14.06 10.62 9.31
C GLU A 382 15.14 10.12 10.27
N LEU A 383 14.89 8.99 10.95
CA LEU A 383 15.87 8.38 11.84
C LEU A 383 17.11 7.89 11.09
N ALA A 384 16.93 7.27 9.92
CA ALA A 384 18.02 6.86 9.04
C ALA A 384 18.85 8.06 8.59
N LEU A 385 18.21 9.15 8.17
CA LEU A 385 18.89 10.40 7.80
C LEU A 385 19.72 10.98 8.94
N CYS A 386 19.12 11.06 10.13
CA CYS A 386 19.81 11.52 11.33
C CYS A 386 21.02 10.64 11.64
N MET A 387 20.86 9.31 11.63
CA MET A 387 21.94 8.35 11.85
C MET A 387 23.08 8.49 10.84
N MET A 388 22.76 8.79 9.58
CA MET A 388 23.76 9.03 8.54
C MET A 388 24.49 10.35 8.74
N ALA A 389 23.78 11.43 9.11
CA ALA A 389 24.40 12.69 9.48
C ALA A 389 25.38 12.51 10.66
N MET A 390 24.94 11.77 11.69
CA MET A 390 25.78 11.42 12.85
C MET A 390 26.98 10.55 12.46
N ALA A 391 26.81 9.59 11.54
CA ALA A 391 27.90 8.75 11.05
C ALA A 391 29.02 9.59 10.45
N VAL A 392 28.65 10.55 9.60
CA VAL A 392 29.59 11.41 8.89
C VAL A 392 30.25 12.46 9.81
N ASP A 393 29.52 12.95 10.81
CA ASP A 393 30.13 13.82 11.83
C ASP A 393 31.23 13.07 12.61
N LYS A 394 30.97 11.80 12.93
CA LYS A 394 31.86 10.96 13.72
C LYS A 394 33.06 10.42 12.94
N ASP A 395 32.86 10.06 11.67
CA ASP A 395 33.92 9.62 10.76
C ASP A 395 33.93 10.48 9.49
N PRO A 396 34.78 11.53 9.44
CA PRO A 396 34.90 12.40 8.27
C PRO A 396 35.36 11.69 7.00
N MET A 397 35.90 10.47 7.07
CA MET A 397 36.25 9.68 5.87
C MET A 397 35.01 9.19 5.11
N LEU A 398 33.84 9.24 5.74
CA LEU A 398 32.54 8.96 5.12
C LEU A 398 31.99 10.16 4.32
N ARG A 399 32.66 11.32 4.36
CA ARG A 399 32.28 12.51 3.56
C ARG A 399 32.54 12.29 2.08
N MET A 400 31.68 12.88 1.26
CA MET A 400 31.90 12.96 -0.18
C MET A 400 33.05 13.93 -0.49
N PRO A 401 33.66 13.87 -1.70
CA PRO A 401 34.83 14.70 -2.05
C PRO A 401 34.62 16.22 -2.01
N ASP A 402 33.38 16.70 -1.95
CA ASP A 402 33.02 18.12 -1.81
C ASP A 402 33.05 18.62 -0.35
N GLY A 403 33.38 17.75 0.61
CA GLY A 403 33.49 18.09 2.03
C GLY A 403 32.13 18.16 2.74
N GLN A 404 31.02 17.95 2.03
CA GLN A 404 29.71 17.70 2.60
C GLN A 404 29.54 16.21 2.90
N ALA A 405 28.65 15.88 3.83
CA ALA A 405 28.26 14.49 4.04
C ALA A 405 27.69 13.91 2.75
N VAL A 406 26.85 14.70 2.08
CA VAL A 406 26.37 14.50 0.72
C VAL A 406 25.93 15.86 0.17
N ALA A 407 26.02 16.09 -1.14
CA ALA A 407 25.57 17.31 -1.80
C ALA A 407 24.12 17.69 -1.43
N ASP A 408 23.90 18.94 -1.03
CA ASP A 408 22.57 19.56 -0.94
C ASP A 408 21.82 19.37 -2.29
N ASN A 409 20.56 18.92 -2.25
CA ASN A 409 19.75 18.44 -3.40
C ASN A 409 20.13 17.07 -4.00
N SER A 410 20.88 16.24 -3.29
CA SER A 410 21.05 14.84 -3.67
C SER A 410 19.90 13.97 -3.15
N MET A 411 19.70 12.80 -3.77
CA MET A 411 18.77 11.75 -3.32
C MET A 411 18.92 11.37 -1.83
N TRP A 412 20.02 11.77 -1.20
CA TRP A 412 20.37 11.37 0.15
C TRP A 412 19.68 12.18 1.24
N TYR A 413 18.90 13.21 0.89
CA TYR A 413 18.24 14.11 1.84
C TYR A 413 16.69 14.12 1.68
N VAL A 414 16.14 12.95 1.35
CA VAL A 414 14.70 12.70 1.21
C VAL A 414 14.32 11.61 2.20
N PRO A 415 13.65 11.93 3.32
CA PRO A 415 13.29 10.94 4.34
C PRO A 415 12.51 9.76 3.75
N THR A 416 11.56 10.04 2.85
CA THR A 416 10.78 9.03 2.14
C THR A 416 11.64 8.01 1.43
N TYR A 417 12.81 8.38 0.90
CA TYR A 417 13.66 7.45 0.14
C TYR A 417 14.20 6.34 1.03
N TYR A 418 14.44 6.64 2.31
CA TYR A 418 14.85 5.66 3.30
C TYR A 418 13.63 5.02 3.94
N GLY A 419 12.66 5.82 4.36
CA GLY A 419 11.46 5.36 5.07
C GLY A 419 10.65 4.35 4.27
N LYS A 420 10.52 4.53 2.94
CA LYS A 420 9.76 3.60 2.08
C LYS A 420 10.48 2.29 1.82
N THR A 421 11.77 2.18 2.15
CA THR A 421 12.55 0.99 1.85
C THR A 421 11.91 -0.23 2.52
N PHE A 422 11.85 -1.36 1.80
CA PHE A 422 11.15 -2.58 2.22
C PHE A 422 9.62 -2.44 2.36
N HIS A 423 9.03 -1.31 1.95
CA HIS A 423 7.58 -1.19 1.85
C HIS A 423 7.10 -1.62 0.45
N PRO A 424 5.84 -2.08 0.33
CA PRO A 424 5.26 -2.41 -0.96
C PRO A 424 5.24 -1.21 -1.91
N ARG A 425 5.62 -1.45 -3.16
CA ARG A 425 5.40 -0.54 -4.29
C ARG A 425 3.94 -0.65 -4.77
N THR A 426 3.52 0.17 -5.71
CA THR A 426 2.14 0.18 -6.23
C THR A 426 1.62 -1.21 -6.61
N LEU A 427 2.40 -2.03 -7.33
CA LEU A 427 1.97 -3.40 -7.70
C LEU A 427 1.80 -4.30 -6.46
N GLY A 428 2.61 -4.12 -5.42
CA GLY A 428 2.45 -4.82 -4.15
C GLY A 428 1.16 -4.40 -3.42
N HIS A 429 0.84 -3.10 -3.39
CA HIS A 429 -0.42 -2.61 -2.84
C HIS A 429 -1.65 -3.09 -3.63
N MET A 430 -1.54 -3.20 -4.96
CA MET A 430 -2.58 -3.83 -5.79
C MET A 430 -2.79 -5.30 -5.40
N ALA A 431 -1.72 -6.05 -5.18
CA ALA A 431 -1.81 -7.43 -4.71
C ALA A 431 -2.45 -7.54 -3.31
N MET A 432 -2.08 -6.66 -2.38
CA MET A 432 -2.71 -6.57 -1.05
C MET A 432 -4.22 -6.35 -1.16
N ARG A 433 -4.65 -5.37 -1.98
CA ARG A 433 -6.07 -5.10 -2.25
C ARG A 433 -6.78 -6.33 -2.81
N ASP A 434 -6.20 -6.97 -3.82
CA ASP A 434 -6.82 -8.11 -4.50
C ASP A 434 -7.00 -9.31 -3.55
N TRP A 435 -6.05 -9.51 -2.63
CA TRP A 435 -6.14 -10.50 -1.56
C TRP A 435 -7.19 -10.16 -0.51
N ILE A 436 -7.33 -8.88 -0.14
CA ILE A 436 -8.45 -8.43 0.71
C ILE A 436 -9.78 -8.76 0.05
N TYR A 437 -9.93 -8.46 -1.25
CA TYR A 437 -11.16 -8.77 -1.98
C TYR A 437 -11.43 -10.27 -2.10
N LYS A 438 -10.38 -11.07 -2.28
CA LYS A 438 -10.49 -12.53 -2.25
C LYS A 438 -11.02 -13.00 -0.88
N ALA A 439 -10.41 -12.52 0.21
CA ALA A 439 -10.80 -12.88 1.55
C ALA A 439 -12.25 -12.47 1.88
N TRP A 440 -12.69 -11.29 1.45
CA TRP A 440 -14.09 -10.86 1.59
C TRP A 440 -15.09 -11.72 0.80
N ARG A 441 -14.72 -12.21 -0.40
CA ARG A 441 -15.57 -13.15 -1.17
C ARG A 441 -15.70 -14.49 -0.45
N GLU A 442 -14.59 -15.00 0.09
CA GLU A 442 -14.55 -16.33 0.71
C GLU A 442 -15.29 -16.37 2.05
N ASN A 443 -15.22 -15.28 2.82
CA ASN A 443 -15.77 -15.22 4.19
C ASN A 443 -17.21 -14.71 4.28
N HIS A 444 -17.96 -14.64 3.17
CA HIS A 444 -19.39 -14.26 3.06
C HIS A 444 -20.00 -13.69 4.35
N PHE A 445 -19.72 -12.42 4.65
CA PHE A 445 -20.39 -11.74 5.76
C PHE A 445 -21.89 -11.74 5.47
N PRO A 446 -22.74 -12.33 6.34
CA PRO A 446 -24.10 -12.68 5.97
C PRO A 446 -24.91 -11.44 5.60
N ALA A 447 -25.29 -11.36 4.33
CA ALA A 447 -26.36 -10.51 3.86
C ALA A 447 -27.68 -11.26 4.08
N HIS A 448 -28.18 -11.26 5.31
CA HIS A 448 -29.51 -11.78 5.62
C HIS A 448 -30.43 -10.67 6.11
#